data_AF-A0A250FWQ9-F1
#
_entry.id   AF-A0A250FWQ9-F1
#
_cell.length_a   1.000
_cell.length_b   1.000
_cell.length_c   1.000
_cell.angle_alpha   90.00
_cell.angle_beta   90.00
_cell.angle_gamma   90.00
#
_symmetry.space_group_name_H-M   'P 1'
#
loop_
_entity.id
_entity.type
_entity.pdbx_description
1 polymer ?
#
loop_
_entity_poly.entity_id
_entity_poly.type
_entity_poly.pdbx_seq_one_letter_code
_entity_poly.pdbx_strand_id
1 'polypeptide(L)'
;MENKKDIFVKTSYDKLKTAIENIANEEDIKDVYALSFWFYCDDDDQRYPKITLGYNTLSNFKEEAYNADTKEEAKWNFAYWLQNEIETVGGENDSLLSNWFAASPYFYTEEENEKAMEEDEALYEKILKKGEKFQKEFISEIIAIAKKLFEEKVIDKTFGNDIPIIIHKLEYYDEPIRWTKKANPAKLIKEFIKYWDDEN
;
A
#
# COMPACT_ATOMS: atom_id res chain seq x y z
N MET A 1 -20.30 -20.52 -4.13
CA MET A 1 -20.15 -19.10 -4.51
C MET A 1 -18.82 -18.66 -3.93
N GLU A 2 -17.90 -18.21 -4.76
CA GLU A 2 -16.59 -17.73 -4.31
C GLU A 2 -16.79 -16.43 -3.50
N ASN A 3 -16.08 -16.29 -2.39
CA ASN A 3 -16.21 -15.15 -1.49
C ASN A 3 -15.76 -13.87 -2.23
N LYS A 4 -16.55 -12.78 -2.17
CA LYS A 4 -16.24 -11.51 -2.87
C LYS A 4 -14.87 -10.95 -2.49
N LYS A 5 -14.48 -11.13 -1.22
CA LYS A 5 -13.14 -10.81 -0.74
C LYS A 5 -12.07 -11.61 -1.47
N ASP A 6 -12.23 -12.94 -1.55
CA ASP A 6 -11.23 -13.83 -2.15
C ASP A 6 -11.04 -13.51 -3.65
N ILE A 7 -12.13 -13.15 -4.35
CA ILE A 7 -12.06 -12.70 -5.75
C ILE A 7 -11.23 -11.41 -5.84
N PHE A 8 -11.53 -10.39 -5.03
CA PHE A 8 -10.77 -9.15 -5.00
C PHE A 8 -9.29 -9.40 -4.72
N VAL A 9 -8.97 -10.19 -3.68
CA VAL A 9 -7.59 -10.49 -3.28
C VAL A 9 -6.83 -11.23 -4.37
N LYS A 10 -7.45 -12.23 -5.00
CA LYS A 10 -6.82 -12.99 -6.09
C LYS A 10 -6.54 -12.11 -7.30
N THR A 11 -7.52 -11.32 -7.75
CA THR A 11 -7.34 -10.42 -8.90
C THR A 11 -6.31 -9.33 -8.60
N SER A 12 -6.29 -8.81 -7.37
CA SER A 12 -5.31 -7.84 -6.91
C SER A 12 -3.89 -8.41 -6.91
N TYR A 13 -3.72 -9.65 -6.44
CA TYR A 13 -2.45 -10.35 -6.51
C TYR A 13 -1.97 -10.49 -7.96
N ASP A 14 -2.83 -10.96 -8.87
CA ASP A 14 -2.47 -11.18 -10.27
C ASP A 14 -2.10 -9.86 -10.98
N LYS A 15 -2.83 -8.77 -10.70
CA LYS A 15 -2.50 -7.41 -11.18
C LYS A 15 -1.13 -6.96 -10.70
N LEU A 16 -0.90 -6.96 -9.39
CA LEU A 16 0.36 -6.49 -8.80
C LEU A 16 1.55 -7.35 -9.25
N LYS A 17 1.37 -8.68 -9.31
CA LYS A 17 2.39 -9.58 -9.83
C LYS A 17 2.75 -9.23 -11.27
N THR A 18 1.76 -9.08 -12.15
CA THR A 18 1.98 -8.74 -13.56
C THR A 18 2.68 -7.39 -13.69
N ALA A 19 2.24 -6.39 -12.92
CA ALA A 19 2.85 -5.06 -12.92
C ALA A 19 4.32 -5.11 -12.46
N ILE A 20 4.62 -5.84 -11.38
CA ILE A 20 5.99 -6.04 -10.89
C ILE A 20 6.85 -6.76 -11.93
N GLU A 21 6.34 -7.82 -12.54
CA GLU A 21 7.04 -8.54 -13.62
C GLU A 21 7.29 -7.63 -14.84
N ASN A 22 6.42 -6.67 -15.11
CA ASN A 22 6.59 -5.70 -16.20
C ASN A 22 7.63 -4.61 -15.91
N ILE A 23 7.89 -4.27 -14.65
CA ILE A 23 9.01 -3.39 -14.26
C ILE A 23 10.34 -3.98 -14.77
N ALA A 24 10.42 -5.30 -14.98
CA ALA A 24 11.62 -5.93 -15.51
C ALA A 24 12.03 -5.48 -16.92
N ASN A 25 11.11 -4.85 -17.65
CA ASN A 25 11.35 -4.34 -19.00
C ASN A 25 11.95 -2.93 -18.99
N GLU A 26 12.02 -2.27 -17.83
CA GLU A 26 12.63 -0.95 -17.69
C GLU A 26 14.16 -1.05 -17.72
N GLU A 27 14.82 -0.04 -18.29
CA GLU A 27 16.29 -0.05 -18.47
C GLU A 27 17.05 -0.03 -17.14
N ASP A 28 16.41 0.46 -16.08
CA ASP A 28 16.98 0.70 -14.75
C ASP A 28 16.58 -0.36 -13.71
N ILE A 29 16.06 -1.52 -14.13
CA ILE A 29 15.63 -2.60 -13.23
C ILE A 29 16.64 -2.95 -12.12
N LYS A 30 17.95 -2.93 -12.41
CA LYS A 30 19.02 -3.24 -11.44
C LYS A 30 19.25 -2.15 -10.40
N ASP A 31 18.72 -0.96 -10.66
CA ASP A 31 18.85 0.21 -9.81
C ASP A 31 17.68 0.33 -8.83
N VAL A 32 16.57 -0.37 -9.08
CA VAL A 32 15.41 -0.48 -8.20
C VAL A 32 15.83 -1.16 -6.89
N TYR A 33 15.62 -0.48 -5.76
CA TYR A 33 15.97 -1.01 -4.44
C TYR A 33 14.77 -1.20 -3.50
N ALA A 34 13.60 -0.66 -3.83
CA ALA A 34 12.40 -0.81 -3.03
C ALA A 34 11.14 -0.64 -3.90
N LEU A 35 10.11 -1.39 -3.57
CA LEU A 35 8.75 -1.19 -4.08
C LEU A 35 7.95 -0.35 -3.09
N SER A 36 7.12 0.55 -3.60
CA SER A 36 6.17 1.36 -2.85
C SER A 36 4.77 0.79 -3.03
N PHE A 37 4.11 0.46 -1.92
CA PHE A 37 2.67 0.24 -1.87
C PHE A 37 2.07 1.42 -1.09
N TRP A 38 1.78 2.50 -1.80
CA TRP A 38 1.24 3.72 -1.21
C TRP A 38 -0.27 3.58 -0.98
N PHE A 39 -0.68 3.56 0.29
CA PHE A 39 -2.06 3.44 0.73
C PHE A 39 -2.71 4.80 0.96
N TYR A 40 -3.93 4.95 0.43
CA TYR A 40 -4.84 6.04 0.75
C TYR A 40 -6.30 5.63 0.42
N CYS A 41 -7.25 6.49 0.77
CA CYS A 41 -8.65 6.33 0.38
C CYS A 41 -8.99 7.41 -0.64
N ASP A 42 -9.71 7.05 -1.70
CA ASP A 42 -10.20 8.05 -2.66
C ASP A 42 -11.13 9.05 -1.97
N ASP A 43 -10.88 10.34 -2.19
CA ASP A 43 -11.64 11.45 -1.59
C ASP A 43 -11.81 11.37 -0.05
N ASP A 44 -10.81 10.78 0.64
CA ASP A 44 -10.84 10.49 2.07
C ASP A 44 -12.01 9.57 2.51
N ASP A 45 -12.62 8.87 1.56
CA ASP A 45 -13.75 7.98 1.80
C ASP A 45 -13.32 6.56 2.17
N GLN A 46 -13.62 6.16 3.40
CA GLN A 46 -13.21 4.88 3.96
C GLN A 46 -13.78 3.64 3.24
N ARG A 47 -14.76 3.80 2.34
CA ARG A 47 -15.30 2.75 1.47
C ARG A 47 -14.36 2.41 0.32
N TYR A 48 -13.46 3.32 -0.03
CA TYR A 48 -12.62 3.23 -1.22
C TYR A 48 -11.12 3.20 -0.88
N PRO A 49 -10.66 2.30 0.01
CA PRO A 49 -9.23 2.10 0.22
C PRO A 49 -8.56 1.61 -1.06
N LYS A 50 -7.34 2.08 -1.29
CA LYS A 50 -6.52 1.61 -2.39
C LYS A 50 -5.04 1.62 -2.05
N ILE A 51 -4.29 0.88 -2.85
CA ILE A 51 -2.85 1.06 -2.94
C ILE A 51 -2.44 1.37 -4.37
N THR A 52 -1.43 2.20 -4.50
CA THR A 52 -0.73 2.43 -5.77
C THR A 52 0.67 1.82 -5.66
N LEU A 53 1.01 0.98 -6.64
CA LEU A 53 2.34 0.41 -6.81
C LEU A 53 3.25 1.44 -7.48
N GLY A 54 4.37 1.71 -6.83
CA GLY A 54 5.50 2.42 -7.40
C GLY A 54 6.82 1.73 -7.02
N TYR A 55 7.93 2.37 -7.33
CA TYR A 55 9.26 1.94 -6.92
C TYR A 55 10.23 3.11 -6.82
N ASN A 56 11.35 2.92 -6.12
CA ASN A 56 12.44 3.89 -6.11
C ASN A 56 13.78 3.24 -6.49
N THR A 57 14.67 4.07 -7.00
CA THR A 57 15.97 3.65 -7.55
C THR A 57 17.13 4.27 -6.79
N LEU A 58 18.30 3.60 -6.80
CA LEU A 58 19.51 4.12 -6.16
C LEU A 58 20.01 5.40 -6.85
N SER A 59 19.73 5.58 -8.14
CA SER A 59 20.04 6.82 -8.86
C SER A 59 19.18 7.97 -8.38
N ASN A 60 17.86 7.79 -8.27
CA ASN A 60 16.98 8.82 -7.72
C ASN A 60 17.36 9.16 -6.27
N PHE A 61 17.65 8.15 -5.44
CA PHE A 61 18.17 8.38 -4.08
C PHE A 61 19.46 9.23 -4.08
N LYS A 62 20.41 8.99 -4.98
CA LYS A 62 21.65 9.79 -5.04
C LYS A 62 21.39 11.25 -5.43
N GLU A 63 20.39 11.49 -6.26
CA GLU A 63 19.99 12.85 -6.67
C GLU A 63 19.27 13.57 -5.53
N GLU A 64 18.30 12.91 -4.91
CA GLU A 64 17.51 13.52 -3.82
C GLU A 64 18.28 13.64 -2.50
N ALA A 65 19.40 12.93 -2.34
CA ALA A 65 20.31 13.12 -1.21
C ALA A 65 20.91 14.54 -1.12
N TYR A 66 20.82 15.35 -2.18
CA TYR A 66 21.18 16.78 -2.14
C TYR A 66 20.04 17.69 -1.67
N ASN A 67 18.80 17.20 -1.68
CA ASN A 67 17.58 17.96 -1.35
C ASN A 67 17.01 17.61 0.04
N ALA A 68 17.43 16.49 0.63
CA ALA A 68 17.06 16.05 1.96
C ALA A 68 18.04 16.51 3.04
N ASP A 69 17.58 16.56 4.30
CA ASP A 69 18.44 16.92 5.42
C ASP A 69 19.46 15.81 5.71
N THR A 70 19.07 14.55 5.47
CA THR A 70 19.94 13.38 5.61
C THR A 70 19.84 12.44 4.41
N LYS A 71 20.87 11.60 4.23
CA LYS A 71 20.84 10.56 3.18
C LYS A 71 19.79 9.50 3.49
N GLU A 72 19.62 9.17 4.76
CA GLU A 72 18.63 8.21 5.23
C GLU A 72 17.21 8.70 4.92
N GLU A 73 16.95 9.99 5.12
CA GLU A 73 15.70 10.63 4.72
C GLU A 73 15.46 10.53 3.21
N ALA A 74 16.41 10.97 2.37
CA ALA A 74 16.28 10.84 0.92
C ALA A 74 16.01 9.39 0.46
N LYS A 75 16.54 8.41 1.19
CA LYS A 75 16.37 6.98 0.88
C LYS A 75 15.04 6.41 1.35
N TRP A 76 14.51 6.82 2.50
CA TRP A 76 13.40 6.12 3.16
C TRP A 76 12.14 6.96 3.36
N ASN A 77 12.19 8.26 3.08
CA ASN A 77 11.03 9.14 3.07
C ASN A 77 10.45 9.23 1.65
N PHE A 78 9.16 8.89 1.53
CA PHE A 78 8.44 8.84 0.25
C PHE A 78 8.38 10.20 -0.46
N ALA A 79 8.50 11.32 0.25
CA ALA A 79 8.56 12.65 -0.35
C ALA A 79 9.72 12.82 -1.37
N TYR A 80 10.78 12.00 -1.24
CA TYR A 80 11.95 12.00 -2.11
C TYR A 80 11.97 10.82 -3.10
N TRP A 81 10.91 10.02 -3.15
CA TRP A 81 10.83 8.89 -4.07
C TRP A 81 10.29 9.31 -5.43
N LEU A 82 10.60 8.52 -6.45
CA LEU A 82 9.91 8.61 -7.74
C LEU A 82 8.40 8.47 -7.49
N GLN A 83 7.64 9.50 -7.86
CA GLN A 83 6.18 9.50 -7.77
C GLN A 83 5.56 8.74 -8.95
N ASN A 84 6.12 7.56 -9.25
CA ASN A 84 5.66 6.73 -10.35
C ASN A 84 4.46 5.88 -9.90
N GLU A 85 3.42 5.86 -10.73
CA GLU A 85 2.21 5.08 -10.48
C GLU A 85 2.11 3.99 -11.55
N ILE A 86 2.54 2.78 -11.20
CA ILE A 86 2.66 1.65 -12.13
C ILE A 86 1.34 0.87 -12.23
N GLU A 87 0.69 0.63 -11.10
CA GLU A 87 -0.59 -0.09 -11.04
C GLU A 87 -1.36 0.31 -9.78
N THR A 88 -2.68 0.22 -9.81
CA THR A 88 -3.56 0.49 -8.67
C THR A 88 -4.50 -0.67 -8.38
N VAL A 89 -4.69 -0.93 -7.10
CA VAL A 89 -5.63 -1.94 -6.58
C VAL A 89 -6.58 -1.27 -5.59
N GLY A 90 -7.89 -1.49 -5.76
CA GLY A 90 -8.92 -0.82 -4.97
C GLY A 90 -9.29 0.56 -5.53
N GLY A 91 -9.91 1.37 -4.68
CA GLY A 91 -10.40 2.71 -5.03
C GLY A 91 -11.84 2.69 -5.52
N GLU A 92 -12.40 3.89 -5.73
CA GLU A 92 -13.82 4.10 -6.01
C GLU A 92 -14.27 3.35 -7.28
N ASN A 93 -13.39 3.30 -8.28
CA ASN A 93 -13.66 2.70 -9.57
C ASN A 93 -13.42 1.17 -9.63
N ASP A 94 -12.99 0.54 -8.53
CA ASP A 94 -12.77 -0.91 -8.47
C ASP A 94 -14.05 -1.66 -8.07
N SER A 95 -14.76 -2.16 -9.08
CA SER A 95 -15.99 -2.93 -8.86
C SER A 95 -15.80 -4.17 -7.97
N LEU A 96 -14.61 -4.77 -7.88
CA LEU A 96 -14.36 -5.92 -7.01
C LEU A 96 -14.26 -5.47 -5.55
N LEU A 97 -13.63 -4.32 -5.29
CA LEU A 97 -13.61 -3.70 -3.97
C LEU A 97 -15.03 -3.33 -3.54
N SER A 98 -15.79 -2.64 -4.39
CA SER A 98 -17.18 -2.25 -4.08
C SER A 98 -18.06 -3.46 -3.79
N ASN A 99 -17.89 -4.56 -4.54
CA ASN A 99 -18.58 -5.82 -4.29
C ASN A 99 -18.16 -6.47 -2.96
N TRP A 100 -16.89 -6.39 -2.59
CA TRP A 100 -16.41 -6.87 -1.30
C TRP A 100 -16.96 -6.02 -0.16
N PHE A 101 -16.88 -4.69 -0.25
CA PHE A 101 -17.40 -3.77 0.76
C PHE A 101 -18.89 -4.00 1.00
N ALA A 102 -19.69 -4.12 -0.07
CA ALA A 102 -21.12 -4.43 0.00
C ALA A 102 -21.45 -5.77 0.67
N ALA A 103 -20.55 -6.75 0.56
CA ALA A 103 -20.69 -8.05 1.21
C ALA A 103 -20.11 -8.11 2.64
N SER A 104 -19.45 -7.03 3.10
CA SER A 104 -18.79 -6.97 4.40
C SER A 104 -19.76 -6.60 5.53
N PRO A 105 -19.47 -6.95 6.80
CA PRO A 105 -20.26 -6.49 7.95
C PRO A 105 -20.10 -4.98 8.22
N TYR A 106 -19.21 -4.31 7.49
CA TYR A 106 -18.91 -2.89 7.63
C TYR A 106 -19.63 -2.03 6.59
N PHE A 107 -20.45 -2.63 5.73
CA PHE A 107 -21.17 -1.89 4.71
C PHE A 107 -22.01 -0.75 5.30
N TYR A 108 -21.98 0.38 4.60
CA TYR A 108 -22.91 1.50 4.75
C TYR A 108 -23.11 2.15 3.37
N THR A 109 -24.28 2.75 3.15
CA THR A 109 -24.61 3.39 1.86
C THR A 109 -24.04 4.81 1.77
N GLU A 110 -24.06 5.39 0.56
CA GLU A 110 -23.79 6.83 0.37
C GLU A 110 -24.74 7.68 1.21
N GLU A 111 -26.04 7.40 1.15
CA GLU A 111 -27.06 8.14 1.91
C GLU A 111 -26.80 8.09 3.42
N GLU A 112 -26.36 6.94 3.94
CA GLU A 112 -25.97 6.82 5.35
C GLU A 112 -24.71 7.67 5.65
N ASN A 113 -23.74 7.72 4.73
CA ASN A 113 -22.51 8.49 4.86
C ASN A 113 -22.78 10.00 4.84
N GLU A 114 -23.53 10.49 3.86
CA GLU A 114 -23.94 11.90 3.73
C GLU A 114 -24.70 12.36 4.99
N LYS A 115 -25.71 11.58 5.41
CA LYS A 115 -26.48 11.89 6.62
C LYS A 115 -25.61 11.94 7.87
N ALA A 116 -24.64 11.03 7.99
CA ALA A 116 -23.73 11.00 9.13
C ALA A 116 -22.87 12.26 9.20
N MET A 117 -22.37 12.74 8.05
CA MET A 117 -21.53 13.94 7.99
C MET A 117 -22.30 15.23 8.27
N GLU A 118 -23.57 15.31 7.85
CA GLU A 118 -24.34 16.55 7.91
C GLU A 118 -25.23 16.68 9.16
N GLU A 119 -25.77 15.57 9.67
CA GLU A 119 -26.94 15.62 10.58
C GLU A 119 -26.82 14.77 11.85
N ASP A 120 -26.01 13.72 11.87
CA ASP A 120 -26.06 12.68 12.92
C ASP A 120 -24.67 12.23 13.41
N GLU A 121 -24.20 12.87 14.49
CA GLU A 121 -22.91 12.57 15.14
C GLU A 121 -22.81 11.11 15.63
N ALA A 122 -23.92 10.52 16.10
CA ALA A 122 -23.92 9.14 16.57
C ALA A 122 -23.80 8.15 15.40
N LEU A 123 -24.42 8.47 14.26
CA LEU A 123 -24.24 7.73 13.02
C LEU A 123 -22.82 7.91 12.47
N TYR A 124 -22.26 9.12 12.54
CA TYR A 124 -20.88 9.41 12.16
C TYR A 124 -19.88 8.53 12.88
N GLU A 125 -19.93 8.46 14.21
CA GLU A 125 -19.04 7.57 14.96
C GLU A 125 -19.17 6.10 14.55
N LYS A 126 -20.40 5.66 14.23
CA LYS A 126 -20.67 4.28 13.84
C LYS A 126 -20.10 3.98 12.45
N ILE A 127 -20.25 4.90 11.49
CA ILE A 127 -19.72 4.77 10.13
C ILE A 127 -18.20 4.83 10.15
N LEU A 128 -17.61 5.77 10.90
CA LEU A 128 -16.16 5.86 11.07
C LEU A 128 -15.57 4.55 11.61
N LYS A 129 -16.19 3.96 12.64
CA LYS A 129 -15.77 2.66 13.19
C LYS A 129 -15.94 1.51 12.20
N LYS A 130 -16.90 1.59 11.27
CA LYS A 130 -17.08 0.58 10.20
C LYS A 130 -15.99 0.73 9.15
N GLY A 131 -15.79 1.93 8.61
CA GLY A 131 -14.78 2.19 7.59
C GLY A 131 -13.36 1.90 8.09
N GLU A 132 -13.01 2.27 9.33
CA GLU A 132 -11.73 1.87 9.95
C GLU A 132 -11.52 0.36 9.98
N LYS A 133 -12.57 -0.43 10.27
CA LYS A 133 -12.48 -1.89 10.29
C LYS A 133 -12.31 -2.46 8.89
N PHE A 134 -13.01 -1.90 7.91
CA PHE A 134 -12.85 -2.29 6.51
C PHE A 134 -11.45 -1.99 5.99
N GLN A 135 -10.91 -0.79 6.26
CA GLN A 135 -9.52 -0.44 5.93
C GLN A 135 -8.50 -1.37 6.58
N LYS A 136 -8.71 -1.75 7.85
CA LYS A 136 -7.84 -2.73 8.54
C LYS A 136 -7.88 -4.10 7.89
N GLU A 137 -9.04 -4.56 7.43
CA GLU A 137 -9.14 -5.79 6.65
C GLU A 137 -8.45 -5.65 5.29
N PHE A 138 -8.69 -4.57 4.56
CA PHE A 138 -8.02 -4.25 3.30
C PHE A 138 -6.50 -4.32 3.43
N ILE A 139 -5.91 -3.60 4.37
CA ILE A 139 -4.46 -3.63 4.61
C ILE A 139 -3.97 -5.02 5.02
N SER A 140 -4.75 -5.77 5.79
CA SER A 140 -4.38 -7.14 6.15
C SER A 140 -4.26 -8.04 4.92
N GLU A 141 -5.14 -7.87 3.93
CA GLU A 141 -5.07 -8.59 2.66
C GLU A 141 -3.90 -8.09 1.78
N ILE A 142 -3.61 -6.77 1.76
CA ILE A 142 -2.43 -6.24 1.06
C ILE A 142 -1.12 -6.80 1.66
N ILE A 143 -1.03 -6.89 2.99
CA ILE A 143 0.11 -7.52 3.67
C ILE A 143 0.23 -9.00 3.28
N ALA A 144 -0.89 -9.72 3.17
CA ALA A 144 -0.89 -11.12 2.74
C ALA A 144 -0.43 -11.26 1.28
N ILE A 145 -0.86 -10.36 0.39
CA ILE A 145 -0.39 -10.28 -1.00
C ILE A 145 1.12 -10.05 -1.05
N ALA A 146 1.65 -9.07 -0.30
CA ALA A 146 3.07 -8.78 -0.24
C ALA A 146 3.89 -10.02 0.20
N LYS A 147 3.43 -10.73 1.24
CA LYS A 147 4.05 -11.98 1.67
C LYS A 147 4.03 -13.04 0.59
N LYS A 148 2.90 -13.21 -0.09
CA LYS A 148 2.74 -14.17 -1.18
C LYS A 148 3.70 -13.90 -2.33
N LEU A 149 3.95 -12.62 -2.67
CA LEU A 149 4.95 -12.24 -3.68
C LEU A 149 6.36 -12.72 -3.32
N PHE A 150 6.75 -12.63 -2.04
CA PHE A 150 8.01 -13.20 -1.55
C PHE A 150 8.00 -14.74 -1.54
N GLU A 151 6.92 -15.36 -1.07
CA GLU A 151 6.79 -16.83 -1.01
C GLU A 151 6.87 -17.48 -2.40
N GLU A 152 6.25 -16.87 -3.42
CA GLU A 152 6.31 -17.33 -4.82
C GLU A 152 7.59 -16.90 -5.56
N LYS A 153 8.48 -16.17 -4.87
CA LYS A 153 9.74 -15.60 -5.38
C LYS A 153 9.54 -14.68 -6.59
N VAL A 154 8.43 -13.95 -6.63
CA VAL A 154 8.16 -12.99 -7.71
C VAL A 154 9.25 -11.91 -7.70
N ILE A 155 9.52 -11.33 -6.52
CA ILE A 155 10.49 -10.24 -6.35
C ILE A 155 11.91 -10.68 -6.76
N ASP A 156 12.41 -11.78 -6.19
CA ASP A 156 13.72 -12.36 -6.53
C ASP A 156 13.88 -12.68 -8.03
N LYS A 157 12.85 -13.24 -8.67
CA LYS A 157 12.90 -13.55 -10.10
C LYS A 157 12.90 -12.32 -10.99
N THR A 158 12.20 -11.26 -10.57
CA THR A 158 12.14 -9.99 -11.30
C THR A 158 13.44 -9.22 -11.15
N PHE A 159 13.87 -8.93 -9.92
CA PHE A 159 14.99 -8.01 -9.66
C PHE A 159 16.35 -8.71 -9.50
N GLY A 160 16.39 -10.04 -9.47
CA GLY A 160 17.60 -10.83 -9.22
C GLY A 160 17.97 -10.99 -7.74
N ASN A 161 17.23 -10.32 -6.85
CA ASN A 161 17.25 -10.50 -5.41
C ASN A 161 15.93 -9.99 -4.81
N ASP A 162 15.57 -10.47 -3.61
CA ASP A 162 14.48 -9.85 -2.86
C ASP A 162 14.84 -8.39 -2.51
N ILE A 163 13.90 -7.48 -2.78
CA ILE A 163 13.90 -6.08 -2.33
C ILE A 163 12.67 -5.81 -1.45
N PRO A 164 12.73 -4.86 -0.51
CA PRO A 164 11.59 -4.57 0.37
C PRO A 164 10.39 -3.99 -0.38
N ILE A 165 9.19 -4.32 0.11
CA ILE A 165 7.91 -3.69 -0.24
C ILE A 165 7.51 -2.78 0.92
N ILE A 166 7.63 -1.46 0.76
CA ILE A 166 7.25 -0.49 1.78
C ILE A 166 5.75 -0.20 1.64
N ILE A 167 4.96 -0.55 2.64
CA ILE A 167 3.53 -0.23 2.70
C ILE A 167 3.40 1.04 3.55
N HIS A 168 2.97 2.14 2.94
CA HIS A 168 3.01 3.45 3.59
C HIS A 168 1.83 4.35 3.25
N LYS A 169 1.69 5.44 4.00
CA LYS A 169 0.84 6.60 3.69
C LYS A 169 1.73 7.76 3.24
N LEU A 170 1.15 8.94 2.98
CA LEU A 170 1.93 10.15 2.75
C LEU A 170 2.82 10.47 3.96
N GLU A 171 2.28 10.30 5.16
CA GLU A 171 2.99 10.47 6.43
C GLU A 171 3.32 9.11 7.06
N TYR A 172 4.56 8.95 7.52
CA TYR A 172 5.05 7.72 8.14
C TYR A 172 4.88 7.77 9.66
N TYR A 173 3.71 7.34 10.11
CA TYR A 173 3.46 7.08 11.53
C TYR A 173 3.74 5.61 11.90
N ASP A 174 3.60 5.29 13.20
CA ASP A 174 3.71 3.93 13.76
C ASP A 174 2.93 2.86 12.97
N GLU A 175 1.79 3.23 12.39
CA GLU A 175 0.91 2.30 11.67
C GLU A 175 1.52 1.81 10.33
N PRO A 176 1.84 2.68 9.35
CA PRO A 176 2.65 2.35 8.17
C PRO A 176 3.89 1.49 8.44
N ILE A 177 4.68 1.89 9.45
CA ILE A 177 5.90 1.17 9.83
C ILE A 177 5.57 -0.25 10.27
N ARG A 178 4.50 -0.45 11.06
CA ARG A 178 4.04 -1.79 11.49
C ARG A 178 3.54 -2.63 10.30
N TRP A 179 2.91 -2.05 9.29
CA TRP A 179 2.50 -2.77 8.09
C TRP A 179 3.70 -3.28 7.31
N THR A 180 4.69 -2.41 7.09
CA THR A 180 5.96 -2.78 6.44
C THR A 180 6.70 -3.87 7.23
N LYS A 181 6.78 -3.75 8.56
CA LYS A 181 7.35 -4.81 9.45
C LYS A 181 6.64 -6.16 9.27
N LYS A 182 5.31 -6.16 9.09
CA LYS A 182 4.53 -7.40 8.92
C LYS A 182 4.65 -8.01 7.53
N ALA A 183 4.81 -7.20 6.48
CA ALA A 183 4.82 -7.64 5.09
C ALA A 183 6.16 -8.22 4.63
N ASN A 184 7.27 -7.83 5.26
CA ASN A 184 8.62 -8.11 4.76
C ASN A 184 9.42 -9.05 5.67
N PRO A 185 10.34 -9.84 5.10
CA PRO A 185 11.43 -10.43 5.86
C PRO A 185 12.25 -9.35 6.60
N ALA A 186 12.46 -9.51 7.90
CA ALA A 186 13.11 -8.50 8.75
C ALA A 186 14.48 -8.02 8.24
N LYS A 187 15.23 -8.88 7.56
CA LYS A 187 16.54 -8.56 6.98
C LYS A 187 16.47 -7.48 5.88
N LEU A 188 15.37 -7.41 5.11
CA LEU A 188 15.25 -6.50 3.96
C LEU A 188 14.94 -5.06 4.38
N ILE A 189 14.26 -4.90 5.51
CA ILE A 189 13.78 -3.60 6.00
C ILE A 189 14.64 -3.02 7.12
N LYS A 190 15.78 -3.61 7.44
CA LYS A 190 16.59 -3.21 8.60
C LYS A 190 17.00 -1.73 8.57
N GLU A 191 17.42 -1.24 7.39
CA GLU A 191 17.80 0.16 7.22
C GLU A 191 16.59 1.10 7.33
N PHE A 192 15.48 0.76 6.66
CA PHE A 192 14.23 1.50 6.74
C PHE A 192 13.70 1.60 8.18
N ILE A 193 13.72 0.49 8.93
CA ILE A 193 13.27 0.48 10.33
C ILE A 193 14.20 1.27 11.23
N LYS A 194 15.51 1.18 11.02
CA LYS A 194 16.45 1.97 11.81
C LYS A 194 16.16 3.47 11.66
N TYR A 195 15.98 3.95 10.43
CA TYR A 195 15.67 5.36 10.18
C TYR A 195 14.40 5.79 10.93
N TRP A 196 13.29 5.07 10.75
CA TRP A 196 12.04 5.46 11.39
C TRP A 196 11.96 5.19 12.89
N ASP A 197 12.72 4.24 13.45
CA ASP A 197 12.83 4.05 14.90
C ASP A 197 13.72 5.16 15.54
N ASP A 198 14.64 5.78 14.79
CA ASP A 198 15.50 6.89 15.28
C ASP A 198 14.78 8.27 15.18
N GLU A 199 13.79 8.43 14.30
CA GLU A 199 12.98 9.66 14.11
C GLU A 199 11.76 9.77 15.04
N ASN A 200 11.37 8.68 15.72
CA ASN A 200 10.25 8.63 16.68
C ASN A 200 10.73 8.64 18.14
#